data_AF-A0A4V0XM88-F1
#
_entry.id   AF-A0A4V0XM88-F1
#
_cell.length_a   1.000
_cell.length_b   1.000
_cell.length_c   1.000
_cell.angle_alpha   90.00
_cell.angle_beta   90.00
_cell.angle_gamma   90.00
#
_symmetry.space_group_name_H-M   'P 1'
#
loop_
_entity.id
_entity.type
_entity.pdbx_description
1 polymer ?
#
loop_
_entity_poly.entity_id
_entity_poly.type
_entity_poly.pdbx_seq_one_letter_code
_entity_poly.pdbx_strand_id
1 'polypeptide(L)'
;MTIDLTEDVMLEACELNVQAIIAYHPPLFDPIRKLVSHDPATAVLAQAARAGIALLSPHTALDAVAGGINDWLAEGIGDGECRPLDCASALAARESFKIVTLAPVDVVDRICAAMSIAGAGRIGDYSQCSHSFPVHGTFYGGPTTAPRTGRKGKLERVIEQRIEMVCGPKALSAALAALRAAHPYEAPAIEVHALAAQPSVREGQGRLLRLSEPATTQEIARRLRKHLGIKRIECAESSTPTTSHHEMIGICAGSGMSLFAAAAEAGATLFFTGEAKHHDQLAVVRGGRTLLLAGHTNSERGYLPKLAERIAPLVPGMAFTLSKRDRHPLVDV
;
A
#
# COMPACT_ATOMS: atom_id res chain seq x y z
N MET A 1 8.41 -11.97 -18.63
CA MET A 1 8.59 -11.25 -17.35
C MET A 1 10.06 -10.90 -17.19
N THR A 2 10.36 -9.71 -16.70
CA THR A 2 11.73 -9.17 -16.60
C THR A 2 11.82 -8.23 -15.39
N ILE A 3 13.03 -8.01 -14.87
CA ILE A 3 13.29 -6.90 -13.97
C ILE A 3 13.35 -5.61 -14.76
N ASP A 4 14.30 -5.52 -15.68
CA ASP A 4 14.54 -4.35 -16.53
C ASP A 4 14.09 -4.64 -17.96
N LEU A 5 13.39 -3.68 -18.60
CA LEU A 5 13.08 -3.76 -20.03
C LEU A 5 14.19 -3.09 -20.84
N THR A 6 15.25 -3.86 -21.12
CA THR A 6 16.33 -3.42 -22.01
C THR A 6 16.00 -3.70 -23.48
N GLU A 7 16.82 -3.18 -24.39
CA GLU A 7 16.69 -3.46 -25.82
C GLU A 7 16.79 -4.96 -26.14
N ASP A 8 17.73 -5.67 -25.51
CA ASP A 8 17.87 -7.12 -25.68
C ASP A 8 16.61 -7.88 -25.23
N VAL A 9 16.02 -7.48 -24.09
CA VAL A 9 14.76 -8.05 -23.59
C VAL A 9 13.60 -7.76 -24.54
N MET A 10 13.56 -6.56 -25.11
CA MET A 10 12.54 -6.19 -26.12
C MET A 10 12.69 -7.02 -27.39
N LEU A 11 13.91 -7.26 -27.87
CA LEU A 11 14.19 -8.15 -29.00
C LEU A 11 13.75 -9.58 -28.72
N GLU A 12 14.06 -10.12 -27.53
CA GLU A 12 13.59 -11.45 -27.11
C GLU A 12 12.05 -11.52 -27.08
N ALA A 13 11.39 -10.49 -26.55
CA ALA A 13 9.93 -10.43 -26.51
C ALA A 13 9.30 -10.47 -27.91
N CYS A 14 9.88 -9.76 -28.88
CA CYS A 14 9.46 -9.79 -30.28
C CYS A 14 9.69 -11.17 -30.92
N GLU A 15 10.85 -11.79 -30.70
CA GLU A 15 11.17 -13.14 -31.21
C GLU A 15 10.19 -14.20 -30.66
N LEU A 16 9.80 -14.06 -29.40
CA LEU A 16 8.84 -14.96 -28.74
C LEU A 16 7.37 -14.64 -29.07
N ASN A 17 7.09 -13.55 -29.80
CA ASN A 17 5.74 -13.09 -30.13
C ASN A 17 4.82 -12.99 -28.90
N VAL A 18 5.33 -12.44 -27.79
CA VAL A 18 4.52 -12.27 -26.56
C VAL A 18 3.45 -11.19 -26.75
N GLN A 19 2.34 -11.30 -26.04
CA GLN A 19 1.28 -10.27 -26.07
C GLN A 19 1.49 -9.19 -25.00
N ALA A 20 2.27 -9.48 -23.97
CA ALA A 20 2.54 -8.56 -22.87
C ALA A 20 3.90 -8.80 -22.22
N ILE A 21 4.49 -7.74 -21.70
CA ILE A 21 5.70 -7.75 -20.87
C ILE A 21 5.33 -7.22 -19.49
N ILE A 22 5.55 -8.05 -18.47
CA ILE A 22 5.58 -7.61 -17.07
C ILE A 22 7.04 -7.27 -16.74
N ALA A 23 7.34 -5.98 -16.61
CA ALA A 23 8.65 -5.45 -16.24
C ALA A 23 8.57 -4.90 -14.83
N TYR A 24 9.36 -5.44 -13.90
CA TYR A 24 9.33 -5.01 -12.50
C TYR A 24 9.63 -3.51 -12.37
N HIS A 25 10.74 -3.06 -12.95
CA HIS A 25 11.05 -1.64 -13.07
C HIS A 25 10.25 -1.02 -14.22
N PRO A 26 9.61 0.14 -13.99
CA PRO A 26 8.88 0.83 -15.04
C PRO A 26 9.87 1.35 -16.08
N PRO A 27 9.72 0.99 -17.38
CA PRO A 27 10.54 1.56 -18.44
C PRO A 27 10.28 3.07 -18.63
N LEU A 28 9.13 3.54 -18.12
CA LEU A 28 8.77 4.94 -17.99
C LEU A 28 8.76 5.34 -16.52
N PHE A 29 9.95 5.61 -15.96
CA PHE A 29 10.07 6.14 -14.61
C PHE A 29 9.76 7.65 -14.56
N ASP A 30 10.38 8.41 -15.47
CA ASP A 30 10.12 9.85 -15.63
C ASP A 30 9.09 10.14 -16.72
N PRO A 31 8.29 11.22 -16.59
CA PRO A 31 7.37 11.64 -17.64
C PRO A 31 8.11 11.97 -18.95
N ILE A 32 7.81 11.24 -20.01
CA ILE A 32 8.36 11.52 -21.34
C ILE A 32 7.55 12.61 -22.05
N ARG A 33 8.24 13.51 -22.76
CA ARG A 33 7.61 14.54 -23.59
C ARG A 33 7.51 14.15 -25.07
N LYS A 34 8.37 13.22 -25.51
CA LYS A 34 8.50 12.77 -26.90
C LYS A 34 8.83 11.29 -26.90
N LEU A 35 8.33 10.59 -27.91
CA LEU A 35 8.64 9.18 -28.17
C LEU A 35 9.48 9.13 -29.46
N VAL A 36 10.79 8.89 -29.34
CA VAL A 36 11.71 8.93 -30.49
C VAL A 36 12.48 7.60 -30.60
N SER A 37 12.63 7.07 -31.81
CA SER A 37 13.19 5.74 -32.01
C SER A 37 14.72 5.64 -31.91
N HIS A 38 15.43 6.77 -31.79
CA HIS A 38 16.89 6.82 -31.70
C HIS A 38 17.40 7.03 -30.26
N ASP A 39 16.52 7.35 -29.31
CA ASP A 39 16.86 7.36 -27.89
C ASP A 39 16.56 5.96 -27.32
N PRO A 40 17.56 5.24 -26.77
CA PRO A 40 17.38 3.87 -26.28
C PRO A 40 16.22 3.71 -25.30
N ALA A 41 16.00 4.70 -24.40
CA ALA A 41 14.95 4.63 -23.39
C ALA A 41 13.55 4.67 -24.01
N THR A 42 13.35 5.51 -25.04
CA THR A 42 12.05 5.63 -25.73
C THR A 42 11.91 4.69 -26.92
N ALA A 43 13.01 4.14 -27.43
CA ALA A 43 13.03 3.19 -28.53
C ALA A 43 12.31 1.88 -28.17
N VAL A 44 12.57 1.31 -26.98
CA VAL A 44 11.91 0.07 -26.52
C VAL A 44 10.40 0.24 -26.42
N LEU A 45 9.93 1.40 -25.96
CA LEU A 45 8.50 1.72 -25.88
C LEU A 45 7.87 1.84 -27.26
N ALA A 46 8.56 2.50 -28.20
CA ALA A 46 8.10 2.63 -29.57
C ALA A 46 8.06 1.27 -30.29
N GLN A 47 9.02 0.38 -29.99
CA GLN A 47 9.02 -0.99 -30.49
C GLN A 47 7.84 -1.80 -29.92
N ALA A 48 7.62 -1.77 -28.60
CA ALA A 48 6.49 -2.43 -27.97
C ALA A 48 5.15 -1.97 -28.56
N ALA A 49 4.97 -0.65 -28.74
CA ALA A 49 3.77 -0.09 -29.35
C ALA A 49 3.56 -0.56 -30.80
N ARG A 50 4.62 -0.59 -31.63
CA ARG A 50 4.55 -1.10 -33.01
C ARG A 50 4.24 -2.59 -33.08
N ALA A 51 4.77 -3.36 -32.14
CA ALA A 51 4.55 -4.81 -32.05
C ALA A 51 3.20 -5.18 -31.41
N GLY A 52 2.44 -4.20 -30.88
CA GLY A 52 1.19 -4.44 -30.18
C GLY A 52 1.38 -5.15 -28.83
N ILE A 53 2.54 -4.97 -28.19
CA ILE A 53 2.90 -5.61 -26.92
C ILE A 53 2.52 -4.70 -25.76
N ALA A 54 1.66 -5.19 -24.85
CA ALA A 54 1.27 -4.46 -23.65
C ALA A 54 2.42 -4.42 -22.62
N LEU A 55 2.59 -3.30 -21.92
CA LEU A 55 3.59 -3.15 -20.86
C LEU A 55 2.90 -2.96 -19.51
N LEU A 56 3.31 -3.73 -18.50
CA LEU A 56 2.82 -3.62 -17.13
C LEU A 56 3.99 -3.59 -16.15
N SER A 57 3.96 -2.67 -15.19
CA SER A 57 5.00 -2.57 -14.15
C SER A 57 4.40 -2.49 -12.76
N PRO A 58 4.54 -3.56 -11.94
CA PRO A 58 4.00 -3.57 -10.59
C PRO A 58 4.89 -2.82 -9.58
N HIS A 59 6.21 -2.78 -9.81
CA HIS A 59 7.19 -2.00 -9.05
C HIS A 59 6.91 -1.95 -7.52
N THR A 60 6.83 -0.75 -6.94
CA THR A 60 6.58 -0.54 -5.51
C THR A 60 5.25 -1.09 -4.98
N ALA A 61 4.26 -1.37 -5.84
CA ALA A 61 3.06 -2.06 -5.39
C ALA A 61 3.37 -3.52 -5.03
N LEU A 62 4.32 -4.14 -5.73
CA LEU A 62 4.79 -5.49 -5.42
C LEU A 62 5.72 -5.54 -4.20
N ASP A 63 6.44 -4.46 -3.93
CA ASP A 63 7.17 -4.28 -2.68
C ASP A 63 6.24 -4.16 -1.48
N ALA A 64 5.11 -3.48 -1.68
CA ALA A 64 4.20 -3.13 -0.60
C ALA A 64 3.25 -4.27 -0.22
N VAL A 65 2.74 -5.02 -1.20
CA VAL A 65 1.66 -5.99 -1.01
C VAL A 65 2.08 -7.17 -0.12
N ALA A 66 1.10 -7.76 0.56
CA ALA A 66 1.29 -9.01 1.29
C ALA A 66 1.70 -10.18 0.37
N GLY A 67 2.69 -10.94 0.84
CA GLY A 67 3.38 -11.99 0.09
C GLY A 67 4.28 -11.45 -1.02
N GLY A 68 4.55 -10.14 -1.06
CA GLY A 68 5.36 -9.46 -2.08
C GLY A 68 6.86 -9.74 -1.95
N ILE A 69 7.69 -8.92 -2.62
CA ILE A 69 9.15 -9.14 -2.64
C ILE A 69 9.74 -9.08 -1.24
N ASN A 70 9.34 -8.10 -0.41
CA ASN A 70 9.91 -7.95 0.93
C ASN A 70 9.51 -9.11 1.87
N ASP A 71 8.34 -9.71 1.68
CA ASP A 71 7.93 -10.93 2.42
C ASP A 71 8.76 -12.13 1.97
N TRP A 72 8.96 -12.29 0.67
CA TRP A 72 9.84 -13.32 0.12
C TRP A 72 11.28 -13.20 0.63
N LEU A 73 11.83 -11.98 0.68
CA LEU A 73 13.15 -11.74 1.27
C LEU A 73 13.20 -12.10 2.76
N ALA A 74 12.13 -11.85 3.52
CA ALA A 74 12.03 -12.24 4.92
C ALA A 74 12.10 -13.76 5.09
N GLU A 75 11.45 -14.55 4.21
CA GLU A 75 11.60 -16.02 4.17
C GLU A 75 13.07 -16.45 4.01
N GLY A 76 13.87 -15.65 3.30
CA GLY A 76 15.30 -15.89 3.09
C GLY A 76 16.19 -15.57 4.29
N ILE A 77 15.68 -14.86 5.30
CA ILE A 77 16.42 -14.46 6.50
C ILE A 77 16.14 -15.43 7.66
N GLY A 78 14.89 -15.83 7.85
CA GLY A 78 14.48 -16.84 8.82
C GLY A 78 13.02 -16.71 9.24
N ASP A 79 12.56 -17.69 10.02
CA ASP A 79 11.19 -17.72 10.53
C ASP A 79 10.97 -16.67 11.61
N GLY A 80 9.79 -16.04 11.60
CA GLY A 80 9.47 -14.96 12.51
C GLY A 80 8.17 -14.23 12.19
N GLU A 81 7.87 -13.23 13.00
CA GLU A 81 6.75 -12.31 12.77
C GLU A 81 7.21 -11.15 11.89
N CYS A 82 6.43 -10.86 10.84
CA CYS A 82 6.78 -9.87 9.85
C CYS A 82 5.66 -8.82 9.72
N ARG A 83 6.04 -7.55 9.69
CA ARG A 83 5.11 -6.42 9.47
C ARG A 83 5.76 -5.35 8.59
N PRO A 84 4.98 -4.50 7.89
CA PRO A 84 5.54 -3.38 7.14
C PRO A 84 6.33 -2.39 8.03
N LEU A 85 7.36 -1.77 7.44
CA LEU A 85 8.12 -0.68 8.08
C LEU A 85 7.38 0.65 7.95
N ASP A 86 6.86 0.92 6.75
CA ASP A 86 6.01 2.07 6.46
C ASP A 86 4.65 1.56 5.95
N CYS A 87 3.65 1.56 6.84
CA CYS A 87 2.34 1.00 6.54
C CYS A 87 1.65 1.78 5.42
N ALA A 88 1.14 1.07 4.42
CA ALA A 88 0.23 1.67 3.47
C ALA A 88 -1.01 2.14 4.24
N SER A 89 -1.40 3.40 4.03
CA SER A 89 -2.65 3.94 4.58
C SER A 89 -3.57 4.28 3.44
N ALA A 90 -4.79 3.78 3.49
CA ALA A 90 -5.83 4.10 2.54
C ALA A 90 -7.13 4.42 3.26
N LEU A 91 -7.85 5.41 2.74
CA LEU A 91 -9.26 5.53 3.06
C LEU A 91 -9.98 4.41 2.33
N ALA A 92 -10.74 3.60 3.07
CA ALA A 92 -11.67 2.70 2.43
C ALA A 92 -12.62 3.53 1.56
N ALA A 93 -12.75 3.17 0.28
CA ALA A 93 -13.45 3.97 -0.72
C ALA A 93 -14.93 4.27 -0.36
N ARG A 94 -15.49 3.51 0.59
CA ARG A 94 -16.87 3.61 1.08
C ARG A 94 -16.98 4.15 2.51
N GLU A 95 -15.86 4.44 3.16
CA GLU A 95 -15.78 4.82 4.59
C GLU A 95 -14.84 6.02 4.76
N SER A 96 -14.97 7.01 3.88
CA SER A 96 -14.17 8.24 3.93
C SER A 96 -14.80 9.34 4.78
N PHE A 97 -16.12 9.28 4.97
CA PHE A 97 -16.87 10.25 5.76
C PHE A 97 -17.82 9.55 6.72
N LYS A 98 -18.05 10.18 7.88
CA LYS A 98 -19.14 9.85 8.79
C LYS A 98 -20.17 10.98 8.75
N ILE A 99 -21.37 10.67 8.27
CA ILE A 99 -22.53 11.55 8.33
C ILE A 99 -23.18 11.34 9.68
N VAL A 100 -23.48 12.45 10.35
CA VAL A 100 -24.16 12.47 11.63
C VAL A 100 -25.34 13.43 11.53
N THR A 101 -26.50 13.02 12.01
CA THR A 101 -27.68 13.89 12.12
C THR A 101 -28.50 13.56 13.35
N LEU A 102 -29.43 14.45 13.70
CA LEU A 102 -30.30 14.34 14.86
C LEU A 102 -31.75 14.35 14.38
N ALA A 103 -32.53 13.34 14.75
CA ALA A 103 -33.93 13.24 14.34
C ALA A 103 -34.82 12.62 15.42
N PRO A 104 -36.14 12.88 15.39
CA PRO A 104 -37.11 12.14 16.20
C PRO A 104 -37.05 10.62 15.97
N VAL A 105 -37.38 9.84 17.00
CA VAL A 105 -37.28 8.37 16.97
C VAL A 105 -38.14 7.72 15.88
N ASP A 106 -39.29 8.31 15.54
CA ASP A 106 -40.26 7.78 14.58
C ASP A 106 -39.81 7.84 13.10
N VAL A 107 -38.73 8.59 12.81
CA VAL A 107 -38.23 8.78 11.44
C VAL A 107 -36.83 8.21 11.20
N VAL A 108 -36.19 7.62 12.22
CA VAL A 108 -34.82 7.10 12.14
C VAL A 108 -34.67 6.10 10.99
N ASP A 109 -35.53 5.08 10.96
CA ASP A 109 -35.46 4.02 9.95
C ASP A 109 -35.62 4.56 8.52
N ARG A 110 -36.51 5.54 8.35
CA ARG A 110 -36.73 6.21 7.07
C ARG A 110 -35.49 6.98 6.60
N ILE A 111 -34.84 7.71 7.51
CA ILE A 111 -33.62 8.48 7.22
C ILE A 111 -32.47 7.52 6.88
N CYS A 112 -32.26 6.47 7.68
CA CYS A 112 -31.24 5.45 7.44
C CYS A 112 -31.45 4.76 6.08
N ALA A 113 -32.67 4.31 5.79
CA ALA A 113 -32.99 3.68 4.51
C ALA A 113 -32.72 4.61 3.31
N ALA A 114 -33.12 5.89 3.40
CA ALA A 114 -32.88 6.87 2.35
C ALA A 114 -31.38 7.09 2.09
N MET A 115 -30.59 7.26 3.15
CA MET A 115 -29.14 7.37 3.04
C MET A 115 -28.50 6.09 2.48
N SER A 116 -29.00 4.92 2.88
CA SER A 116 -28.49 3.63 2.39
C SER A 116 -28.73 3.39 0.90
N ILE A 117 -29.90 3.76 0.38
CA ILE A 117 -30.20 3.70 -1.06
C ILE A 117 -29.22 4.61 -1.83
N ALA A 118 -28.89 5.77 -1.27
CA ALA A 118 -27.92 6.70 -1.83
C ALA A 118 -26.45 6.26 -1.65
N GLY A 119 -26.18 5.12 -1.02
CA GLY A 119 -24.86 4.51 -0.92
C GLY A 119 -24.14 4.69 0.41
N ALA A 120 -24.78 5.25 1.45
CA ALA A 120 -24.24 5.26 2.81
C ALA A 120 -24.46 3.92 3.55
N GLY A 121 -23.71 3.69 4.62
CA GLY A 121 -23.85 2.51 5.47
C GLY A 121 -23.43 1.21 4.77
N ARG A 122 -22.39 1.24 3.95
CA ARG A 122 -21.75 0.02 3.42
C ARG A 122 -20.35 -0.12 4.03
N ILE A 123 -20.14 -1.20 4.77
CA ILE A 123 -18.88 -1.54 5.45
C ILE A 123 -18.54 -2.98 5.06
N GLY A 124 -17.45 -3.19 4.32
CA GLY A 124 -17.17 -4.48 3.69
C GLY A 124 -18.37 -4.99 2.86
N ASP A 125 -18.81 -6.21 3.15
CA ASP A 125 -19.98 -6.86 2.52
C ASP A 125 -21.32 -6.51 3.20
N TYR A 126 -21.30 -5.79 4.32
CA TYR A 126 -22.49 -5.38 5.03
C TYR A 126 -23.09 -4.11 4.40
N SER A 127 -24.43 -4.03 4.44
CA SER A 127 -25.18 -2.87 3.95
C SER A 127 -26.16 -2.39 5.03
N GLN A 128 -26.63 -1.15 4.90
CA GLN A 128 -27.52 -0.50 5.87
C GLN A 128 -26.90 -0.35 7.27
N CYS A 129 -25.57 -0.24 7.36
CA CYS A 129 -24.88 -0.04 8.62
C CYS A 129 -25.12 1.39 9.16
N SER A 130 -25.77 1.48 10.32
CA SER A 130 -26.02 2.73 11.03
C SER A 130 -25.93 2.52 12.55
N HIS A 131 -25.56 3.58 13.27
CA HIS A 131 -25.72 3.64 14.74
C HIS A 131 -26.76 4.69 15.09
N SER A 132 -27.59 4.41 16.09
CA SER A 132 -28.52 5.38 16.66
C SER A 132 -28.57 5.28 18.17
N PHE A 133 -28.55 6.41 18.86
CA PHE A 133 -28.71 6.47 20.31
C PHE A 133 -29.41 7.76 20.76
N PRO A 134 -30.16 7.73 21.88
CA PRO A 134 -30.92 8.87 22.35
C PRO A 134 -30.01 10.00 22.83
N VAL A 135 -30.38 11.23 22.49
CA VAL A 135 -29.72 12.48 22.91
C VAL A 135 -30.75 13.54 23.28
N HIS A 136 -30.32 14.54 24.06
CA HIS A 136 -31.14 15.71 24.36
C HIS A 136 -30.71 16.88 23.48
N GLY A 137 -31.60 17.29 22.57
CA GLY A 137 -31.44 18.49 21.76
C GLY A 137 -32.04 19.71 22.46
N THR A 138 -31.44 20.88 22.25
CA THR A 138 -32.07 22.15 22.61
C THR A 138 -32.06 23.09 21.41
N PHE A 139 -33.12 23.86 21.23
CA PHE A 139 -33.20 24.87 20.18
C PHE A 139 -34.12 26.02 20.59
N TYR A 140 -33.90 27.17 19.97
CA TYR A 140 -34.74 28.36 20.11
C TYR A 140 -35.27 28.76 18.73
N GLY A 141 -36.58 28.62 18.52
CA GLY A 141 -37.22 29.00 17.26
C GLY A 141 -37.44 30.51 17.16
N GLY A 142 -36.79 31.17 16.20
CA GLY A 142 -37.02 32.59 15.89
C GLY A 142 -38.42 32.87 15.31
N PRO A 143 -38.78 34.15 15.08
CA PRO A 143 -40.14 34.54 14.64
C PRO A 143 -40.59 33.88 13.32
N THR A 144 -39.66 33.60 12.42
CA THR A 144 -39.92 33.04 11.09
C THR A 144 -39.89 31.51 11.04
N THR A 145 -39.49 30.81 12.11
CA THR A 145 -39.34 29.35 12.07
C THR A 145 -40.68 28.63 12.17
N ALA A 146 -40.81 27.42 11.61
CA ALA A 146 -41.97 26.56 11.79
C ALA A 146 -41.54 25.22 12.42
N PRO A 147 -41.23 25.20 13.73
CA PRO A 147 -40.66 24.02 14.35
C PRO A 147 -41.67 22.87 14.37
N ARG A 148 -41.25 21.66 13.97
CA ARG A 148 -42.09 20.45 14.00
C ARG A 148 -42.47 20.06 15.44
N THR A 149 -41.57 20.30 16.38
CA THR A 149 -41.75 20.01 17.81
C THR A 149 -41.53 21.31 18.59
N GLY A 150 -42.29 21.59 19.64
CA GLY A 150 -42.10 22.78 20.49
C GLY A 150 -42.78 24.08 20.00
N ARG A 151 -42.44 25.23 20.61
CA ARG A 151 -43.08 26.54 20.34
C ARG A 151 -42.07 27.61 19.93
N LYS A 152 -42.48 28.50 19.00
CA LYS A 152 -41.70 29.69 18.61
C LYS A 152 -41.48 30.61 19.81
N GLY A 153 -40.33 31.28 19.85
CA GLY A 153 -39.99 32.26 20.90
C GLY A 153 -39.65 31.65 22.26
N LYS A 154 -39.54 30.32 22.37
CA LYS A 154 -39.21 29.61 23.60
C LYS A 154 -38.01 28.69 23.39
N LEU A 155 -37.18 28.55 24.42
CA LEU A 155 -36.14 27.52 24.46
C LEU A 155 -36.81 26.16 24.70
N GLU A 156 -36.69 25.27 23.75
CA GLU A 156 -37.26 23.92 23.80
C GLU A 156 -36.17 22.90 24.08
N ARG A 157 -36.56 21.81 24.75
CA ARG A 157 -35.72 20.64 24.99
C ARG A 157 -36.46 19.42 24.48
N VAL A 158 -35.81 18.64 23.61
CA VAL A 158 -36.42 17.48 22.96
C VAL A 158 -35.50 16.27 23.08
N ILE A 159 -36.10 15.07 23.15
CA ILE A 159 -35.37 13.82 23.04
C ILE A 159 -35.34 13.46 21.55
N GLU A 160 -34.13 13.27 21.03
CA GLU A 160 -33.88 12.90 19.65
C GLU A 160 -32.97 11.67 19.60
N GLN A 161 -32.82 11.10 18.42
CA GLN A 161 -31.86 10.06 18.12
C GLN A 161 -30.71 10.69 17.32
N ARG A 162 -29.49 10.52 17.82
CA ARG A 162 -28.29 10.79 17.04
C ARG A 162 -28.06 9.62 16.11
N ILE A 163 -28.17 9.85 14.81
CA ILE A 163 -27.99 8.87 13.74
C ILE A 163 -26.62 9.06 13.15
N GLU A 164 -25.88 7.97 12.94
CA GLU A 164 -24.57 8.03 12.32
C GLU A 164 -24.37 6.93 11.27
N MET A 165 -23.89 7.32 10.08
CA MET A 165 -23.62 6.41 8.96
C MET A 165 -22.33 6.79 8.25
N VAL A 166 -21.56 5.79 7.80
CA VAL A 166 -20.36 6.03 6.97
C VAL A 166 -20.73 6.14 5.49
N CYS A 167 -19.95 6.86 4.70
CA CYS A 167 -20.09 6.84 3.25
C CYS A 167 -18.77 7.17 2.54
N GLY A 168 -18.72 6.82 1.25
CA GLY A 168 -17.61 7.16 0.36
C GLY A 168 -17.77 8.54 -0.28
N PRO A 169 -16.71 9.12 -0.86
CA PRO A 169 -16.75 10.46 -1.46
C PRO A 169 -17.77 10.59 -2.59
N LYS A 170 -17.93 9.52 -3.39
CA LYS A 170 -18.91 9.46 -4.49
C LYS A 170 -20.36 9.46 -4.00
N ALA A 171 -20.62 8.93 -2.81
CA ALA A 171 -21.97 8.79 -2.26
C ALA A 171 -22.38 9.99 -1.40
N LEU A 172 -21.42 10.78 -0.89
CA LEU A 172 -21.67 11.84 0.09
C LEU A 172 -22.75 12.83 -0.36
N SER A 173 -22.65 13.37 -1.58
CA SER A 173 -23.63 14.34 -2.08
C SER A 173 -25.05 13.77 -2.15
N ALA A 174 -25.18 12.56 -2.70
CA ALA A 174 -26.47 11.87 -2.82
C ALA A 174 -27.05 11.50 -1.45
N ALA A 175 -26.21 11.04 -0.52
CA ALA A 175 -26.61 10.69 0.84
C ALA A 175 -27.10 11.90 1.63
N LEU A 176 -26.42 13.05 1.53
CA LEU A 176 -26.86 14.30 2.16
C LEU A 176 -28.18 14.81 1.58
N ALA A 177 -28.39 14.68 0.27
CA ALA A 177 -29.66 15.05 -0.37
C ALA A 177 -30.81 14.13 0.09
N ALA A 178 -30.57 12.81 0.11
CA ALA A 178 -31.53 11.81 0.56
C ALA A 178 -31.89 12.00 2.05
N LEU A 179 -30.90 12.27 2.90
CA LEU A 179 -31.09 12.61 4.31
C LEU A 179 -32.04 13.80 4.43
N ARG A 180 -31.73 14.95 3.80
CA ARG A 180 -32.56 16.16 3.88
C ARG A 180 -33.99 15.92 3.41
N ALA A 181 -34.18 15.17 2.33
CA ALA A 181 -35.51 14.86 1.79
C ALA A 181 -36.33 13.92 2.70
N ALA A 182 -35.66 13.00 3.40
CA ALA A 182 -36.30 12.13 4.38
C ALA A 182 -36.48 12.79 5.76
N HIS A 183 -35.75 13.88 6.03
CA HIS A 183 -35.72 14.53 7.32
C HIS A 183 -37.01 15.29 7.61
N PRO A 184 -37.57 15.18 8.83
CA PRO A 184 -38.80 15.85 9.18
C PRO A 184 -38.68 17.35 9.46
N TYR A 185 -37.46 17.84 9.67
CA TYR A 185 -37.18 19.25 9.92
C TYR A 185 -36.77 19.96 8.64
N GLU A 186 -37.19 21.21 8.51
CA GLU A 186 -36.79 22.11 7.42
C GLU A 186 -35.26 22.33 7.39
N ALA A 187 -34.65 22.47 8.57
CA ALA A 187 -33.21 22.67 8.74
C ALA A 187 -32.63 21.59 9.67
N PRO A 188 -32.35 20.37 9.17
CA PRO A 188 -31.70 19.34 9.97
C PRO A 188 -30.29 19.75 10.38
N ALA A 189 -29.92 19.45 11.63
CA ALA A 189 -28.52 19.46 12.04
C ALA A 189 -27.80 18.29 11.35
N ILE A 190 -26.79 18.59 10.55
CA ILE A 190 -25.98 17.59 9.84
C ILE A 190 -24.51 17.93 10.05
N GLU A 191 -23.75 16.97 10.56
CA GLU A 191 -22.30 17.02 10.61
C GLU A 191 -21.72 16.02 9.62
N VAL A 192 -20.59 16.37 9.01
CA VAL A 192 -19.81 15.47 8.15
C VAL A 192 -18.39 15.47 8.68
N HIS A 193 -17.97 14.33 9.21
CA HIS A 193 -16.62 14.12 9.72
C HIS A 193 -15.80 13.40 8.66
N ALA A 194 -14.67 13.97 8.24
CA ALA A 194 -13.69 13.24 7.44
C ALA A 194 -13.03 12.17 8.32
N LEU A 195 -13.03 10.93 7.86
CA LEU A 195 -12.35 9.83 8.55
C LEU A 195 -10.88 9.80 8.15
N ALA A 196 -10.02 9.35 9.06
CA ALA A 196 -8.61 9.15 8.78
C ALA A 196 -8.39 7.82 8.04
N ALA A 197 -7.39 7.78 7.16
CA ALA A 197 -6.95 6.54 6.55
C ALA A 197 -6.47 5.58 7.64
N GLN A 198 -6.89 4.31 7.56
CA GLN A 198 -6.43 3.30 8.50
C GLN A 198 -5.15 2.65 7.94
N PRO A 199 -4.08 2.52 8.76
CA PRO A 199 -2.88 1.84 8.31
C PRO A 199 -3.17 0.34 8.13
N SER A 200 -2.72 -0.20 7.01
CA SER A 200 -2.73 -1.64 6.77
C SER A 200 -1.70 -2.30 7.69
N VAL A 201 -2.11 -3.40 8.32
CA VAL A 201 -1.19 -4.21 9.15
C VAL A 201 -0.37 -5.19 8.31
N ARG A 202 -0.72 -5.36 7.03
CA ARG A 202 -0.07 -6.34 6.12
C ARG A 202 0.59 -5.71 4.90
N GLU A 203 0.19 -4.50 4.53
CA GLU A 203 0.65 -3.83 3.32
C GLU A 203 1.41 -2.56 3.68
N GLY A 204 2.49 -2.29 2.95
CA GLY A 204 3.37 -1.16 3.20
C GLY A 204 4.78 -1.42 2.74
N GLN A 205 5.60 -0.37 2.67
CA GLN A 205 6.98 -0.47 2.19
C GLN A 205 7.88 -1.14 3.23
N GLY A 206 8.82 -1.95 2.71
CA GLY A 206 9.77 -2.71 3.51
C GLY A 206 9.13 -3.67 4.51
N ARG A 207 9.95 -4.38 5.27
CA ARG A 207 9.53 -5.26 6.35
C ARG A 207 10.41 -5.12 7.58
N LEU A 208 9.78 -5.19 8.75
CA LEU A 208 10.43 -5.45 10.00
C LEU A 208 10.15 -6.90 10.37
N LEU A 209 11.19 -7.72 10.37
CA LEU A 209 11.15 -9.11 10.76
C LEU A 209 11.66 -9.23 12.20
N ARG A 210 10.86 -9.86 13.05
CA ARG A 210 11.28 -10.35 14.36
C ARG A 210 11.51 -11.86 14.26
N LEU A 211 12.77 -12.26 14.26
CA LEU A 211 13.15 -13.67 14.20
C LEU A 211 12.67 -14.43 15.44
N SER A 212 12.16 -15.65 15.24
CA SER A 212 11.82 -16.55 16.34
C SER A 212 13.05 -16.97 17.15
N GLU A 213 14.19 -17.09 16.48
CA GLU A 213 15.49 -17.37 17.10
C GLU A 213 16.52 -16.34 16.60
N PRO A 214 17.13 -15.53 17.50
CA PRO A 214 18.15 -14.57 17.10
C PRO A 214 19.32 -15.24 16.37
N ALA A 215 19.81 -14.61 15.30
CA ALA A 215 20.86 -15.17 14.45
C ALA A 215 22.02 -14.19 14.25
N THR A 216 23.23 -14.71 14.01
CA THR A 216 24.40 -13.88 13.73
C THR A 216 24.35 -13.31 12.31
N THR A 217 25.11 -12.23 12.07
CA THR A 217 25.31 -11.65 10.74
C THR A 217 25.74 -12.70 9.70
N GLN A 218 26.66 -13.60 10.05
CA GLN A 218 27.13 -14.62 9.11
C GLN A 218 26.05 -15.64 8.75
N GLU A 219 25.23 -16.04 9.72
CA GLU A 219 24.14 -17.00 9.51
C GLU A 219 23.05 -16.40 8.63
N ILE A 220 22.64 -15.15 8.90
CA ILE A 220 21.67 -14.42 8.07
C ILE A 220 22.20 -14.25 6.64
N ALA A 221 23.45 -13.80 6.48
CA ALA A 221 24.06 -13.65 5.17
C ALA A 221 24.16 -14.99 4.41
N ARG A 222 24.40 -16.10 5.12
CA ARG A 222 24.43 -17.44 4.52
C ARG A 222 23.04 -17.87 4.01
N ARG A 223 21.99 -17.65 4.80
CA ARG A 223 20.60 -17.95 4.41
C ARG A 223 20.18 -17.12 3.21
N LEU A 224 20.46 -15.82 3.22
CA LEU A 224 20.19 -14.92 2.10
C LEU A 224 20.93 -15.32 0.82
N ARG A 225 22.23 -15.64 0.89
CA ARG A 225 22.98 -16.13 -0.29
C ARG A 225 22.34 -17.37 -0.92
N LYS A 226 21.95 -18.34 -0.08
CA LYS A 226 21.26 -19.55 -0.53
C LYS A 226 19.91 -19.22 -1.15
N HIS A 227 19.13 -18.34 -0.51
CA HIS A 227 17.80 -17.96 -0.93
C HIS A 227 17.78 -17.18 -2.25
N LEU A 228 18.71 -16.24 -2.42
CA LEU A 228 18.86 -15.41 -3.62
C LEU A 228 19.64 -16.12 -4.74
N GLY A 229 20.34 -17.22 -4.45
CA GLY A 229 21.20 -17.91 -5.42
C GLY A 229 22.45 -17.12 -5.80
N ILE A 230 22.94 -16.24 -4.93
CA ILE A 230 24.10 -15.36 -5.18
C ILE A 230 25.33 -15.78 -4.36
N LYS A 231 26.51 -15.45 -4.87
CA LYS A 231 27.79 -15.82 -4.25
C LYS A 231 28.21 -14.88 -3.12
N ARG A 232 27.85 -13.60 -3.20
CA ARG A 232 28.35 -12.55 -2.31
C ARG A 232 27.20 -11.71 -1.76
N ILE A 233 27.30 -11.39 -0.48
CA ILE A 233 26.56 -10.33 0.19
C ILE A 233 27.62 -9.47 0.86
N GLU A 234 27.53 -8.17 0.67
CA GLU A 234 28.43 -7.22 1.31
C GLU A 234 27.89 -6.85 2.68
N CYS A 235 28.79 -6.69 3.64
CA CYS A 235 28.44 -6.36 5.01
C CYS A 235 29.17 -5.08 5.41
N ALA A 236 28.42 -4.10 5.91
CA ALA A 236 28.99 -2.96 6.63
C ALA A 236 28.59 -3.10 8.10
N GLU A 237 29.59 -3.26 8.95
CA GLU A 237 29.42 -3.52 10.38
C GLU A 237 30.44 -2.70 11.18
N SER A 238 30.03 -2.24 12.35
CA SER A 238 30.92 -1.53 13.28
C SER A 238 31.96 -2.49 13.87
N SER A 239 33.16 -1.99 14.16
CA SER A 239 34.16 -2.72 14.95
C SER A 239 33.68 -2.99 16.38
N THR A 240 32.71 -2.20 16.85
CA THR A 240 31.99 -2.40 18.11
C THR A 240 30.48 -2.45 17.82
N PRO A 241 29.95 -3.59 17.35
CA PRO A 241 28.53 -3.71 17.03
C PRO A 241 27.70 -3.69 18.31
N THR A 242 26.45 -3.19 18.23
CA THR A 242 25.55 -3.13 19.39
C THR A 242 25.16 -4.53 19.89
N THR A 243 25.19 -5.54 19.01
CA THR A 243 24.87 -6.93 19.33
C THR A 243 25.64 -7.89 18.41
N SER A 244 25.82 -9.14 18.86
CA SER A 244 26.33 -10.24 18.04
C SER A 244 25.22 -11.10 17.40
N HIS A 245 23.98 -10.95 17.88
CA HIS A 245 22.80 -11.67 17.40
C HIS A 245 21.66 -10.69 17.10
N HIS A 246 21.04 -10.86 15.95
CA HIS A 246 19.94 -10.02 15.49
C HIS A 246 18.61 -10.73 15.69
N GLU A 247 17.71 -10.09 16.43
CA GLU A 247 16.30 -10.51 16.55
C GLU A 247 15.42 -9.65 15.64
N MET A 248 15.61 -8.33 15.67
CA MET A 248 14.88 -7.36 14.86
C MET A 248 15.68 -6.96 13.63
N ILE A 249 15.12 -7.17 12.45
CA ILE A 249 15.77 -6.97 11.15
C ILE A 249 14.87 -6.14 10.24
N GLY A 250 15.39 -5.02 9.73
CA GLY A 250 14.73 -4.25 8.68
C GLY A 250 15.11 -4.77 7.30
N ILE A 251 14.15 -4.80 6.38
CA ILE A 251 14.29 -5.40 5.05
C ILE A 251 13.66 -4.45 4.05
N CYS A 252 14.35 -4.16 2.95
CA CYS A 252 13.77 -3.49 1.81
C CYS A 252 14.49 -3.91 0.53
N ALA A 253 13.78 -4.42 -0.47
CA ALA A 253 14.36 -4.68 -1.78
C ALA A 253 14.87 -3.39 -2.45
N GLY A 254 15.80 -3.54 -3.38
CA GLY A 254 16.34 -2.44 -4.18
C GLY A 254 17.06 -1.38 -3.34
N SER A 255 16.65 -0.13 -3.50
CA SER A 255 17.26 1.07 -2.88
C SER A 255 16.49 1.52 -1.64
N GLY A 256 16.62 0.78 -0.54
CA GLY A 256 15.75 0.87 0.63
C GLY A 256 16.20 1.78 1.78
N MET A 257 17.30 2.53 1.62
CA MET A 257 17.88 3.30 2.74
C MET A 257 16.95 4.39 3.31
N SER A 258 15.94 4.84 2.57
CA SER A 258 14.90 5.73 3.10
C SER A 258 14.12 5.14 4.28
N LEU A 259 14.04 3.81 4.39
CA LEU A 259 13.33 3.10 5.46
C LEU A 259 14.23 2.72 6.64
N PHE A 260 15.54 2.97 6.57
CA PHE A 260 16.47 2.59 7.62
C PHE A 260 16.14 3.28 8.95
N ALA A 261 15.77 4.57 8.92
CA ALA A 261 15.40 5.31 10.13
C ALA A 261 14.22 4.66 10.86
N ALA A 262 13.14 4.32 10.14
CA ALA A 262 11.98 3.64 10.68
C ALA A 262 12.34 2.26 11.25
N ALA A 263 13.21 1.51 10.58
CA ALA A 263 13.69 0.22 11.09
C ALA A 263 14.51 0.40 12.38
N ALA A 264 15.42 1.36 12.40
CA ALA A 264 16.27 1.67 13.54
C ALA A 264 15.48 2.12 14.77
N GLU A 265 14.44 2.93 14.58
CA GLU A 265 13.48 3.36 15.62
C GLU A 265 12.66 2.17 16.15
N ALA A 266 12.29 1.24 15.27
CA ALA A 266 11.60 0.00 15.64
C ALA A 266 12.53 -1.06 16.28
N GLY A 267 13.79 -0.71 16.56
CA GLY A 267 14.75 -1.57 17.27
C GLY A 267 15.54 -2.52 16.37
N ALA A 268 15.48 -2.37 15.04
CA ALA A 268 16.29 -3.19 14.14
C ALA A 268 17.79 -2.98 14.38
N THR A 269 18.50 -4.09 14.52
CA THR A 269 19.96 -4.10 14.69
C THR A 269 20.70 -4.48 13.42
N LEU A 270 20.00 -5.06 12.46
CA LEU A 270 20.47 -5.32 11.09
C LEU A 270 19.46 -4.75 10.09
N PHE A 271 19.96 -4.17 9.01
CA PHE A 271 19.17 -3.74 7.86
C PHE A 271 19.66 -4.44 6.60
N PHE A 272 18.75 -5.00 5.81
CA PHE A 272 19.02 -5.63 4.53
C PHE A 272 18.44 -4.78 3.39
N THR A 273 19.24 -4.49 2.38
CA THR A 273 18.78 -3.86 1.14
C THR A 273 19.60 -4.28 -0.07
N GLY A 274 19.14 -3.97 -1.28
CA GLY A 274 19.92 -4.17 -2.50
C GLY A 274 21.16 -3.28 -2.54
N GLU A 275 21.00 -1.97 -2.37
CA GLU A 275 22.08 -0.98 -2.46
C GLU A 275 21.98 0.14 -1.41
N ALA A 276 23.12 0.78 -1.14
CA ALA A 276 23.21 1.94 -0.26
C ALA A 276 24.37 2.85 -0.69
N LYS A 277 24.19 4.17 -0.61
CA LYS A 277 25.28 5.12 -0.87
C LYS A 277 26.33 5.03 0.23
N HIS A 278 27.56 5.42 -0.06
CA HIS A 278 28.66 5.36 0.91
C HIS A 278 28.35 6.08 2.24
N HIS A 279 27.75 7.28 2.18
CA HIS A 279 27.37 8.00 3.40
C HIS A 279 26.27 7.30 4.21
N ASP A 280 25.34 6.61 3.54
CA ASP A 280 24.29 5.83 4.21
C ASP A 280 24.92 4.63 4.94
N GLN A 281 25.85 3.92 4.30
CA GLN A 281 26.60 2.82 4.92
C GLN A 281 27.33 3.29 6.19
N LEU A 282 28.03 4.43 6.11
CA LEU A 282 28.71 5.02 7.27
C LEU A 282 27.73 5.41 8.39
N ALA A 283 26.53 5.90 8.05
CA ALA A 283 25.52 6.26 9.04
C ALA A 283 25.02 5.02 9.80
N VAL A 284 24.77 3.90 9.10
CA VAL A 284 24.39 2.62 9.73
C VAL A 284 25.46 2.15 10.71
N VAL A 285 26.71 2.11 10.25
CA VAL A 285 27.86 1.65 11.04
C VAL A 285 28.11 2.54 12.27
N ARG A 286 28.04 3.87 12.12
CA ARG A 286 28.16 4.82 13.24
C ARG A 286 27.06 4.63 14.28
N GLY A 287 25.88 4.20 13.84
CA GLY A 287 24.77 3.83 14.71
C GLY A 287 24.92 2.47 15.40
N GLY A 288 26.05 1.77 15.25
CA GLY A 288 26.33 0.47 15.85
C GLY A 288 25.58 -0.70 15.23
N ARG A 289 24.91 -0.47 14.10
CA ARG A 289 24.05 -1.45 13.40
C ARG A 289 24.79 -2.08 12.23
N THR A 290 24.23 -3.18 11.74
CA THR A 290 24.78 -3.95 10.63
C THR A 290 23.95 -3.69 9.36
N LEU A 291 24.60 -3.52 8.23
CA LEU A 291 23.98 -3.39 6.91
C LEU A 291 24.43 -4.53 6.01
N LEU A 292 23.47 -5.23 5.42
CA LEU A 292 23.72 -6.25 4.39
C LEU A 292 23.24 -5.74 3.02
N LEU A 293 24.11 -5.86 2.01
CA LEU A 293 23.86 -5.45 0.63
C LEU A 293 23.95 -6.64 -0.33
N ALA A 294 22.92 -6.86 -1.14
CA ALA A 294 22.87 -7.97 -2.10
C ALA A 294 23.08 -7.53 -3.57
N GLY A 295 23.10 -6.23 -3.85
CA GLY A 295 22.90 -5.67 -5.19
C GLY A 295 21.42 -5.49 -5.51
N HIS A 296 21.07 -4.41 -6.21
CA HIS A 296 19.69 -3.97 -6.46
C HIS A 296 18.85 -5.09 -7.09
N THR A 297 19.18 -5.49 -8.32
CA THR A 297 18.45 -6.51 -9.07
C THR A 297 18.49 -7.89 -8.41
N ASN A 298 19.55 -8.21 -7.67
CA ASN A 298 19.66 -9.51 -6.98
C ASN A 298 18.62 -9.66 -5.86
N SER A 299 18.24 -8.54 -5.23
CA SER A 299 17.20 -8.52 -4.19
C SER A 299 15.77 -8.64 -4.75
N GLU A 300 15.59 -8.64 -6.08
CA GLU A 300 14.26 -8.57 -6.72
C GLU A 300 14.02 -9.73 -7.70
N ARG A 301 15.03 -10.06 -8.52
CA ARG A 301 14.94 -11.01 -9.64
C ARG A 301 14.40 -12.38 -9.25
N GLY A 302 14.83 -12.89 -8.09
CA GLY A 302 14.43 -14.22 -7.62
C GLY A 302 12.93 -14.35 -7.34
N TYR A 303 12.20 -13.24 -7.22
CA TYR A 303 10.76 -13.26 -6.98
C TYR A 303 9.91 -13.41 -8.26
N LEU A 304 10.44 -13.12 -9.46
CA LEU A 304 9.67 -13.18 -10.71
C LEU A 304 9.01 -14.56 -10.97
N PRO A 305 9.65 -15.71 -10.72
CA PRO A 305 8.98 -17.02 -10.84
C PRO A 305 7.78 -17.15 -9.89
N LYS A 306 7.93 -16.73 -8.61
CA LYS A 306 6.85 -16.74 -7.62
C LYS A 306 5.70 -15.82 -8.06
N LEU A 307 6.01 -14.67 -8.65
CA LEU A 307 4.99 -13.78 -9.20
C LEU A 307 4.20 -14.47 -10.34
N ALA A 308 4.89 -15.18 -11.23
CA ALA A 308 4.24 -15.93 -12.30
C ALA A 308 3.27 -16.99 -11.74
N GLU A 309 3.71 -17.75 -10.73
CA GLU A 309 2.88 -18.75 -10.04
C GLU A 309 1.64 -18.12 -9.38
N ARG A 310 1.78 -16.94 -8.78
CA ARG A 310 0.66 -16.21 -8.16
C ARG A 310 -0.34 -15.65 -9.17
N ILE A 311 0.12 -15.20 -10.33
CA ILE A 311 -0.73 -14.60 -11.36
C ILE A 311 -1.43 -15.67 -12.22
N ALA A 312 -0.78 -16.81 -12.47
CA ALA A 312 -1.31 -17.83 -13.39
C ALA A 312 -2.76 -18.28 -13.11
N PRO A 313 -3.21 -18.47 -11.86
CA PRO A 313 -4.61 -18.80 -11.56
C PRO A 313 -5.61 -17.68 -11.88
N LEU A 314 -5.17 -16.42 -11.89
CA LEU A 314 -6.01 -15.24 -12.13
C LEU A 314 -6.26 -14.99 -13.63
N VAL A 315 -5.40 -15.52 -14.48
CA VAL A 315 -5.51 -15.40 -15.95
C VAL A 315 -5.35 -16.77 -16.64
N PRO A 316 -6.36 -17.65 -16.51
CA PRO A 316 -6.32 -18.98 -17.10
C PRO A 316 -6.05 -18.93 -18.61
N GLY A 317 -5.16 -19.80 -19.09
CA GLY A 317 -4.81 -19.90 -20.50
C GLY A 317 -3.64 -19.01 -20.95
N MET A 318 -3.09 -18.16 -20.08
CA MET A 318 -1.86 -17.43 -20.36
C MET A 318 -0.61 -18.25 -19.96
N ALA A 319 0.38 -18.29 -20.85
CA ALA A 319 1.69 -18.85 -20.56
C ALA A 319 2.65 -17.75 -20.09
N PHE A 320 3.46 -18.05 -19.07
CA PHE A 320 4.46 -17.13 -18.54
C PHE A 320 5.86 -17.62 -18.89
N THR A 321 6.71 -16.71 -19.34
CA THR A 321 8.14 -16.95 -19.53
C THR A 321 8.93 -15.84 -18.86
N LEU A 322 10.05 -16.20 -18.24
CA LEU A 322 11.05 -15.25 -17.77
C LEU A 322 12.01 -14.95 -18.92
N SER A 323 12.41 -13.68 -19.02
CA SER A 323 13.41 -13.21 -19.99
C SER A 323 14.75 -13.89 -19.71
N LYS A 324 15.38 -14.44 -20.74
CA LYS A 324 16.75 -15.00 -20.66
C LYS A 324 17.81 -13.95 -20.96
N ARG A 325 17.42 -12.82 -21.56
CA ARG A 325 18.31 -11.70 -21.87
C ARG A 325 18.34 -10.63 -20.78
N ASP A 326 17.43 -10.70 -19.79
CA ASP A 326 17.43 -9.83 -18.63
C ASP A 326 18.58 -10.17 -17.67
N ARG A 327 19.50 -9.25 -17.46
CA ARG A 327 20.75 -9.47 -16.71
C ARG A 327 21.07 -8.28 -15.81
N HIS A 328 21.80 -8.57 -14.72
CA HIS A 328 22.38 -7.54 -13.88
C HIS A 328 23.37 -6.70 -14.71
N PRO A 329 23.32 -5.35 -14.66
CA PRO A 329 24.18 -4.50 -15.48
C PRO A 329 25.66 -4.56 -15.08
N LEU A 330 25.95 -4.78 -13.80
CA LEU A 330 27.31 -5.01 -13.30
C LEU A 330 27.72 -6.47 -13.45
N VAL A 331 28.95 -6.70 -13.94
CA VAL A 331 29.59 -8.01 -14.09
C VAL A 331 30.94 -8.02 -13.37
N ASP A 332 31.32 -9.17 -12.82
CA ASP A 332 32.68 -9.38 -12.29
C ASP A 332 33.67 -9.32 -13.47
N VAL A 333 34.72 -8.49 -13.35
CA VAL A 333 35.79 -8.32 -14.37
C VAL A 333 37.05 -9.06 -13.94
#